data_AF-A0A507DN41-F1
#
_entry.id   AF-A0A507DN41-F1
#
_cell.length_a   1.000
_cell.length_b   1.000
_cell.length_c   1.000
_cell.angle_alpha   90.00
_cell.angle_beta   90.00
_cell.angle_gamma   90.00
#
_symmetry.space_group_name_H-M   'P 1'
#
loop_
_entity.id
_entity.type
_entity.pdbx_description
1 polymer ?
#
loop_
_entity_poly.entity_id
_entity_poly.type
_entity_poly.pdbx_seq_one_letter_code
_entity_poly.pdbx_strand_id
1 'polypeptide(L)'
;MKSPSFRNIFRLFERTEIQTVHLKRSPDILDGGLEFSASTAITALKEKHHPPSQLDTSSPLAIEEDCQEHIYDTVSVFLFLGITIGLMVVFPSLCLVSMVLLSLSATLPLALLYAIWVLVVDSRSPELGGWGSICGLGRTMMNLPIWENYRNYFNASLIKTTDLPSDRNYVFAGHPHGVYCLGLFANILSNQTRFNALFPGIQVTSATLPVNFWLPGWREFMLSLGFVSCERNALKAVIDGSTNRSVSATSVAASESDGLMKRETGRALFIAVGGAEEFLLMEPGTMDLVILKRKGFVKMAMTTGTSLVPVITFGENDYVNRIDTPFTRTLAKMTQRVAHFVFPVFEGRWGTAFPRRSRLTTVVGEPLHTELIENPTDEEVTAFHAKYLACLQGLYDQYKDVYFKHRKREMAFVK
;
A
#
# COMPACT_ATOMS: atom_id res chain seq x y z
N MET A 1 18.03 -48.85 20.93
CA MET A 1 16.96 -47.89 20.57
C MET A 1 17.46 -47.01 19.44
N LYS A 2 17.02 -47.26 18.20
CA LYS A 2 17.40 -46.46 17.02
C LYS A 2 16.32 -45.40 16.79
N SER A 3 16.73 -44.15 16.62
CA SER A 3 15.83 -43.02 16.34
C SER A 3 15.17 -43.17 14.96
N PRO A 4 13.93 -42.68 14.76
CA PRO A 4 13.31 -42.71 13.44
C PRO A 4 13.91 -41.64 12.54
N SER A 5 14.24 -42.05 11.32
CA SER A 5 14.79 -41.25 10.23
C SER A 5 13.85 -40.13 9.77
N PHE A 6 14.41 -38.93 9.55
CA PHE A 6 13.79 -37.72 8.97
C PHE A 6 13.13 -37.90 7.59
N ARG A 7 13.21 -39.08 6.95
CA ARG A 7 12.58 -39.36 5.65
C ARG A 7 11.08 -39.68 5.70
N ASN A 8 10.49 -39.94 6.86
CA ASN A 8 9.08 -40.34 6.98
C ASN A 8 8.09 -39.20 7.27
N ILE A 9 8.54 -37.95 7.41
CA ILE A 9 7.65 -36.78 7.58
C ILE A 9 7.25 -36.15 6.22
N PHE A 10 7.94 -36.49 5.13
CA PHE A 10 7.75 -35.85 3.82
C PHE A 10 6.79 -36.54 2.85
N ARG A 11 6.13 -37.65 3.25
CA ARG A 11 5.14 -38.33 2.39
C ARG A 11 3.68 -37.89 2.61
N LEU A 12 3.43 -36.87 3.42
CA LEU A 12 2.08 -36.33 3.67
C LEU A 12 1.75 -35.04 2.89
N PHE A 13 2.61 -34.59 1.99
CA PHE A 13 2.46 -33.32 1.26
C PHE A 13 2.44 -33.43 -0.28
N GLU A 14 2.14 -34.60 -0.83
CA GLU A 14 1.87 -34.75 -2.27
C GLU A 14 0.47 -35.32 -2.49
N ARG A 15 -0.50 -34.41 -2.55
CA ARG A 15 -1.63 -34.38 -3.50
C ARG A 15 -2.65 -33.39 -2.96
N THR A 16 -2.69 -32.21 -3.54
CA THR A 16 -3.91 -31.42 -3.52
C THR A 16 -3.93 -30.63 -4.81
N GLU A 17 -4.79 -31.07 -5.72
CA GLU A 17 -5.16 -30.33 -6.91
C GLU A 17 -5.65 -28.93 -6.50
N ILE A 18 -5.29 -27.94 -7.32
CA ILE A 18 -5.76 -26.56 -7.20
C ILE A 18 -7.27 -26.59 -7.48
N GLN A 19 -8.09 -26.51 -6.43
CA GLN A 19 -9.51 -26.21 -6.57
C GLN A 19 -9.74 -24.70 -6.44
N THR A 20 -10.00 -24.07 -7.58
CA THR A 20 -10.62 -22.75 -7.68
C THR A 20 -12.04 -22.87 -7.12
N VAL A 21 -12.33 -22.29 -5.95
CA VAL A 21 -13.67 -22.29 -5.38
C VAL A 21 -14.46 -21.17 -6.05
N HIS A 22 -15.25 -21.51 -7.08
CA HIS A 22 -16.30 -20.63 -7.58
C HIS A 22 -17.48 -20.69 -6.60
N LEU A 23 -17.72 -19.60 -5.86
CA LEU A 23 -18.95 -19.44 -5.10
C LEU A 23 -20.13 -19.40 -6.09
N LYS A 24 -20.96 -20.45 -6.06
CA LYS A 24 -22.21 -20.55 -6.81
C LYS A 24 -23.18 -19.48 -6.28
N ARG A 25 -23.67 -18.60 -7.15
CA ARG A 25 -24.79 -17.69 -6.86
C ARG A 25 -26.00 -18.53 -6.39
N SER A 26 -26.56 -18.20 -5.24
CA SER A 26 -27.92 -18.62 -4.87
C SER A 26 -28.88 -17.58 -5.45
N PRO A 27 -29.80 -17.95 -6.35
CA PRO A 27 -30.92 -17.10 -6.72
C PRO A 27 -31.99 -17.32 -5.66
N ASP A 28 -32.29 -16.31 -4.87
CA ASP A 28 -33.61 -16.03 -4.30
C ASP A 28 -33.42 -14.96 -3.21
N ILE A 29 -34.36 -14.01 -3.19
CA ILE A 29 -34.43 -12.83 -2.32
C ILE A 29 -33.61 -11.64 -2.86
N LEU A 30 -34.23 -10.88 -3.78
CA LEU A 30 -34.50 -9.43 -3.69
C LEU A 30 -35.05 -8.95 -5.05
N ASP A 31 -36.29 -9.34 -5.37
CA ASP A 31 -37.12 -8.56 -6.28
C ASP A 31 -37.79 -7.46 -5.45
N GLY A 32 -37.39 -6.21 -5.67
CA GLY A 32 -37.95 -5.08 -4.93
C GLY A 32 -37.16 -3.79 -5.04
N GLY A 33 -37.16 -3.17 -6.22
CA GLY A 33 -37.07 -1.72 -6.37
C GLY A 33 -35.73 -1.06 -6.08
N LEU A 34 -34.79 -1.12 -7.02
CA LEU A 34 -33.60 -0.25 -7.05
C LEU A 34 -33.20 0.07 -8.52
N GLU A 35 -34.16 0.42 -9.37
CA GLU A 35 -33.89 0.88 -10.75
C GLU A 35 -33.74 2.41 -10.89
N PHE A 36 -33.81 3.17 -9.81
CA PHE A 36 -33.59 4.62 -9.83
C PHE A 36 -32.25 4.99 -9.18
N SER A 37 -31.20 5.21 -10.00
CA SER A 37 -30.10 6.19 -9.76
C SER A 37 -28.85 5.98 -10.66
N ALA A 38 -28.64 4.80 -11.25
CA ALA A 38 -27.43 4.55 -12.06
C ALA A 38 -27.32 5.45 -13.30
N SER A 39 -28.44 5.71 -13.99
CA SER A 39 -28.47 6.58 -15.17
C SER A 39 -28.20 8.05 -14.81
N THR A 40 -28.66 8.51 -13.64
CA THR A 40 -28.50 9.89 -13.18
C THR A 40 -27.06 10.17 -12.76
N ALA A 41 -26.39 9.21 -12.10
CA ALA A 41 -24.98 9.33 -11.74
C ALA A 41 -24.04 9.34 -12.97
N ILE A 42 -24.33 8.54 -13.98
CA ILE A 42 -23.56 8.50 -15.24
C ILE A 42 -23.78 9.78 -16.07
N THR A 43 -24.99 10.34 -16.04
CA THR A 43 -25.32 11.59 -16.75
C THR A 43 -24.70 12.80 -16.06
N ALA A 44 -24.73 12.87 -14.72
CA ALA A 44 -24.08 13.92 -13.94
C ALA A 44 -22.54 13.91 -14.07
N LEU A 45 -21.93 12.75 -14.35
CA LEU A 45 -20.50 12.64 -14.65
C LEU A 45 -20.12 13.08 -16.07
N LYS A 46 -21.08 13.06 -17.01
CA LYS A 46 -20.86 13.57 -18.38
C LYS A 46 -21.05 15.09 -18.48
N GLU A 47 -21.94 15.67 -17.70
CA GLU A 47 -22.24 17.12 -17.78
C GLU A 47 -21.20 18.02 -17.07
N LYS A 48 -20.38 17.49 -16.16
CA LYS A 48 -19.32 18.26 -15.47
C LYS A 48 -17.98 18.37 -16.21
N HIS A 49 -17.86 17.74 -17.37
CA HIS A 49 -16.72 17.92 -18.28
C HIS A 49 -17.13 18.81 -19.45
N HIS A 50 -17.08 20.12 -19.25
CA HIS A 50 -16.79 20.97 -20.40
C HIS A 50 -15.39 20.57 -20.91
N PRO A 51 -15.25 20.21 -22.20
CA PRO A 51 -13.93 20.08 -22.79
C PRO A 51 -13.23 21.43 -22.60
N PRO A 52 -11.95 21.47 -22.21
CA PRO A 52 -11.20 22.72 -22.28
C PRO A 52 -11.37 23.27 -23.69
N SER A 53 -11.59 24.58 -23.80
CA SER A 53 -11.57 25.28 -25.09
C SER A 53 -10.40 24.73 -25.90
N GLN A 54 -10.65 24.29 -27.13
CA GLN A 54 -9.62 23.76 -28.00
C GLN A 54 -8.51 24.80 -28.18
N LEU A 55 -7.49 24.73 -27.33
CA LEU A 55 -6.20 25.33 -27.56
C LEU A 55 -5.61 24.59 -28.76
N ASP A 56 -5.07 25.34 -29.69
CA ASP A 56 -4.48 24.83 -30.93
C ASP A 56 -3.27 23.94 -30.60
N THR A 57 -3.54 22.64 -30.45
CA THR A 57 -2.55 21.58 -30.13
C THR A 57 -1.56 21.32 -31.27
N SER A 58 -1.63 22.08 -32.37
CA SER A 58 -0.72 21.99 -33.49
C SER A 58 0.43 23.00 -33.46
N SER A 59 0.45 23.92 -32.48
CA SER A 59 1.53 24.90 -32.37
C SER A 59 2.83 24.26 -31.84
N PRO A 60 4.02 24.61 -32.39
CA PRO A 60 5.30 24.07 -31.92
C PRO A 60 5.55 24.28 -30.43
N LEU A 61 5.07 25.39 -29.87
CA LEU A 61 5.15 25.71 -28.45
C LEU A 61 4.30 24.75 -27.59
N ALA A 62 3.08 24.42 -28.02
CA ALA A 62 2.24 23.46 -27.30
C ALA A 62 2.81 22.04 -27.34
N ILE A 63 3.47 21.67 -28.45
CA ILE A 63 4.18 20.38 -28.57
C ILE A 63 5.42 20.34 -27.67
N GLU A 64 6.15 21.45 -27.59
CA GLU A 64 7.33 21.57 -26.73
C GLU A 64 6.95 21.53 -25.25
N GLU A 65 5.87 22.23 -24.85
CA GLU A 65 5.31 22.19 -23.50
C GLU A 65 4.81 20.78 -23.14
N ASP A 66 4.03 20.10 -23.99
CA ASP A 66 3.55 18.73 -23.77
C ASP A 66 4.71 17.72 -23.65
N CYS A 67 5.73 17.84 -24.51
CA CYS A 67 6.92 17.00 -24.45
C CYS A 67 7.73 17.25 -23.18
N GLN A 68 7.80 18.50 -22.72
CA GLN A 68 8.53 18.90 -21.51
C GLN A 68 7.80 18.44 -20.24
N GLU A 69 6.47 18.54 -20.18
CA GLU A 69 5.64 17.98 -19.10
C GLU A 69 5.86 16.46 -18.97
N HIS A 70 5.87 15.74 -20.09
CA HIS A 70 6.14 14.31 -20.10
C HIS A 70 7.55 13.92 -19.61
N ILE A 71 8.54 14.80 -19.76
CA ILE A 71 9.89 14.60 -19.23
C ILE A 71 9.88 14.75 -17.71
N TYR A 72 9.28 15.81 -17.16
CA TYR A 72 9.20 16.00 -15.70
C TYR A 72 8.46 14.86 -15.01
N ASP A 73 7.37 14.38 -15.61
CA ASP A 73 6.65 13.19 -15.16
C ASP A 73 7.57 11.97 -15.08
N THR A 74 8.37 11.74 -16.12
CA THR A 74 9.30 10.59 -16.14
C THR A 74 10.43 10.77 -15.12
N VAL A 75 10.98 11.98 -14.99
CA VAL A 75 12.03 12.32 -14.02
C VAL A 75 11.54 12.14 -12.59
N SER A 76 10.29 12.49 -12.30
CA SER A 76 9.72 12.33 -10.95
C SER A 76 9.70 10.87 -10.49
N VAL A 77 9.27 9.95 -11.36
CA VAL A 77 9.29 8.51 -11.11
C VAL A 77 10.72 7.97 -11.02
N PHE A 78 11.64 8.51 -11.83
CA PHE A 78 13.05 8.15 -11.75
C PHE A 78 13.68 8.54 -10.42
N LEU A 79 13.39 9.74 -9.92
CA LEU A 79 13.85 10.20 -8.61
C LEU A 79 13.25 9.36 -7.48
N PHE A 80 11.95 9.05 -7.53
CA PHE A 80 11.32 8.14 -6.56
C PHE A 80 12.03 6.78 -6.51
N LEU A 81 12.20 6.13 -7.65
CA LEU A 81 12.85 4.81 -7.71
C LEU A 81 14.33 4.87 -7.38
N GLY A 82 15.02 5.93 -7.80
CA GLY A 82 16.42 6.17 -7.49
C GLY A 82 16.66 6.30 -5.99
N ILE A 83 15.79 7.04 -5.29
CA ILE A 83 15.82 7.14 -3.82
C ILE A 83 15.50 5.78 -3.18
N THR A 84 14.44 5.10 -3.64
CA THR A 84 14.05 3.80 -3.09
C THR A 84 15.15 2.74 -3.26
N ILE A 85 15.67 2.54 -4.47
CA ILE A 85 16.72 1.56 -4.75
C ILE A 85 18.05 2.01 -4.12
N GLY A 86 18.35 3.31 -4.17
CA GLY A 86 19.54 3.90 -3.59
C GLY A 86 19.64 3.64 -2.09
N LEU A 87 18.56 3.90 -1.34
CA LEU A 87 18.53 3.71 0.11
C LEU A 87 18.31 2.26 0.53
N MET A 88 17.49 1.49 -0.19
CA MET A 88 17.15 0.11 0.20
C MET A 88 18.25 -0.89 -0.17
N VAL A 89 18.99 -0.67 -1.26
CA VAL A 89 19.95 -1.64 -1.79
C VAL A 89 21.36 -1.07 -1.86
N VAL A 90 21.56 0.06 -2.56
CA VAL A 90 22.90 0.57 -2.86
C VAL A 90 23.61 1.01 -1.59
N PHE A 91 22.97 1.83 -0.76
CA PHE A 91 23.57 2.38 0.45
C PHE A 91 23.95 1.30 1.48
N PRO A 92 23.07 0.35 1.87
CA PRO A 92 23.47 -0.77 2.74
C PRO A 92 24.61 -1.60 2.16
N SER A 93 24.61 -1.84 0.83
CA SER A 93 25.69 -2.57 0.16
C SER A 93 27.02 -1.82 0.22
N LEU A 94 27.01 -0.50 0.03
CA LEU A 94 28.20 0.34 0.17
C LEU A 94 28.71 0.35 1.63
N CYS A 95 27.83 0.38 2.62
CA CYS A 95 28.23 0.24 4.03
C CYS A 95 28.94 -1.10 4.28
N LEU A 96 28.40 -2.21 3.75
CA LEU A 96 29.01 -3.53 3.88
C LEU A 96 30.37 -3.62 3.17
N VAL A 97 30.47 -3.11 1.94
CA VAL A 97 31.73 -3.08 1.18
C VAL A 97 32.77 -2.20 1.88
N SER A 98 32.36 -1.03 2.37
CA SER A 98 33.21 -0.13 3.15
C SER A 98 33.80 -0.83 4.38
N MET A 99 33.00 -1.63 5.10
CA MET A 99 33.46 -2.38 6.27
C MET A 99 34.51 -3.46 5.95
N VAL A 100 34.53 -3.96 4.71
CA VAL A 100 35.52 -4.94 4.24
C VAL A 100 36.77 -4.24 3.69
N LEU A 101 36.61 -3.14 2.94
CA LEU A 101 37.69 -2.45 2.24
C LEU A 101 38.46 -1.46 3.12
N LEU A 102 37.74 -0.64 3.89
CA LEU A 102 38.32 0.21 4.93
C LEU A 102 38.41 -0.70 6.16
N SER A 103 39.62 -1.02 6.60
CA SER A 103 39.91 -1.99 7.67
C SER A 103 38.81 -2.01 8.74
N LEU A 104 38.33 -3.20 9.14
CA LEU A 104 37.22 -3.37 10.08
C LEU A 104 37.33 -2.47 11.33
N SER A 105 38.54 -2.24 11.83
CA SER A 105 38.82 -1.35 12.97
C SER A 105 38.40 0.12 12.77
N ALA A 106 38.37 0.62 11.53
CA ALA A 106 38.05 2.02 11.21
C ALA A 106 36.54 2.27 11.08
N THR A 107 35.80 1.30 10.51
CA THR A 107 34.36 1.43 10.27
C THR A 107 33.51 0.83 11.39
N LEU A 108 34.05 -0.13 12.15
CA LEU A 108 33.33 -0.81 13.23
C LEU A 108 32.86 0.16 14.33
N PRO A 109 33.64 1.18 14.78
CA PRO A 109 33.13 2.13 15.76
C PRO A 109 31.88 2.88 15.28
N LEU A 110 31.85 3.33 14.02
CA LEU A 110 30.68 4.01 13.44
C LEU A 110 29.48 3.06 13.32
N ALA A 111 29.71 1.82 12.86
CA ALA A 111 28.67 0.81 12.77
C ALA A 111 28.10 0.44 14.16
N LEU A 112 28.95 0.33 15.18
CA LEU A 112 28.53 0.07 16.56
C LEU A 112 27.77 1.26 17.15
N LEU A 113 28.22 2.50 16.93
CA LEU A 113 27.50 3.69 17.39
C LEU A 113 26.10 3.75 16.77
N TYR A 114 25.99 3.49 15.47
CA TYR A 114 24.70 3.43 14.79
C TYR A 114 23.84 2.27 15.31
N ALA A 115 24.39 1.07 15.47
CA ALA A 115 23.67 -0.08 16.00
C ALA A 115 23.18 0.16 17.44
N ILE A 116 24.01 0.76 18.31
CA ILE A 116 23.62 1.13 19.68
C ILE A 116 22.48 2.15 19.64
N TRP A 117 22.58 3.16 18.79
CA TRP A 117 21.52 4.15 18.65
C TRP A 117 20.20 3.49 18.19
N VAL A 118 20.22 2.66 17.14
CA VAL A 118 19.02 1.95 16.66
C VAL A 118 18.45 1.00 17.73
N LEU A 119 19.30 0.24 18.41
CA LEU A 119 18.85 -0.83 19.32
C LEU A 119 18.48 -0.33 20.73
N VAL A 120 19.09 0.76 21.19
CA VAL A 120 18.91 1.26 22.56
C VAL A 120 18.11 2.55 22.59
N VAL A 121 18.42 3.50 21.69
CA VAL A 121 17.82 4.84 21.72
C VAL A 121 16.55 4.90 20.88
N ASP A 122 16.58 4.40 19.64
CA ASP A 122 15.51 4.55 18.65
C ASP A 122 14.76 3.24 18.34
N SER A 123 14.85 2.25 19.24
CA SER A 123 14.33 0.88 19.01
C SER A 123 12.82 0.81 18.91
N ARG A 124 12.12 1.73 19.56
CA ARG A 124 10.64 1.77 19.59
C ARG A 124 10.02 2.62 18.49
N SER A 125 10.81 3.35 17.71
CA SER A 125 10.28 4.23 16.65
C SER A 125 9.43 3.52 15.59
N PRO A 126 9.76 2.28 15.17
CA PRO A 126 8.88 1.50 14.28
C PRO A 126 7.51 1.17 14.90
N GLU A 127 7.38 1.14 16.22
CA GLU A 127 6.13 0.86 16.94
C GLU A 127 5.34 2.13 17.25
N LEU A 128 6.03 3.25 17.49
CA LEU A 128 5.46 4.48 18.02
C LEU A 128 5.06 5.51 16.95
N GLY A 129 4.84 5.08 15.70
CA GLY A 129 4.33 5.98 14.65
C GLY A 129 5.40 6.63 13.76
N GLY A 130 6.65 6.13 13.80
CA GLY A 130 7.79 6.70 13.10
C GLY A 130 8.36 7.94 13.78
N TRP A 131 9.14 8.73 13.05
CA TRP A 131 9.72 9.97 13.56
C TRP A 131 8.76 11.18 13.54
N GLY A 132 7.56 11.00 12.97
CA GLY A 132 6.44 11.92 13.07
C GLY A 132 6.82 13.41 13.01
N SER A 133 6.70 14.10 14.15
CA SER A 133 6.94 15.55 14.33
C SER A 133 8.38 15.91 14.71
N ILE A 134 9.26 14.93 14.96
CA ILE A 134 10.65 15.15 15.40
C ILE A 134 11.53 15.50 14.20
N CYS A 135 11.22 14.94 13.03
CA CYS A 135 11.95 15.17 11.79
C CYS A 135 10.95 15.58 10.70
N GLY A 136 10.77 16.89 10.48
CA GLY A 136 9.90 17.43 9.43
C GLY A 136 10.31 17.08 7.99
N LEU A 137 11.37 16.29 7.81
CA LEU A 137 11.93 15.89 6.53
C LEU A 137 10.91 15.13 5.67
N GLY A 138 10.22 14.12 6.22
CA GLY A 138 9.24 13.37 5.45
C GLY A 138 8.03 14.21 5.05
N ARG A 139 7.57 15.12 5.94
CA ARG A 139 6.52 16.10 5.62
C ARG A 139 6.95 17.04 4.50
N THR A 140 8.16 17.57 4.58
CA THR A 140 8.73 18.44 3.54
C THR A 140 8.81 17.71 2.21
N MET A 141 9.27 16.45 2.23
CA MET A 141 9.37 15.64 1.03
C MET A 141 8.02 15.34 0.38
N MET A 142 6.98 15.03 1.18
CA MET A 142 5.62 14.79 0.67
C MET A 142 4.90 16.06 0.18
N ASN A 143 5.43 17.24 0.49
CA ASN A 143 4.96 18.54 -0.01
C ASN A 143 5.61 18.97 -1.34
N LEU A 144 6.64 18.27 -1.80
CA LEU A 144 7.36 18.67 -3.01
C LEU A 144 6.45 18.61 -4.25
N PRO A 145 6.56 19.59 -5.19
CA PRO A 145 5.76 19.61 -6.42
C PRO A 145 5.96 18.38 -7.32
N ILE A 146 7.11 17.72 -7.19
CA ILE A 146 7.44 16.49 -7.91
C ILE A 146 6.38 15.38 -7.79
N TRP A 147 5.59 15.38 -6.72
CA TRP A 147 4.49 14.42 -6.53
C TRP A 147 3.32 14.66 -7.48
N GLU A 148 3.13 15.88 -7.98
CA GLU A 148 2.16 16.16 -9.04
C GLU A 148 2.57 15.50 -10.35
N ASN A 149 3.83 15.68 -10.77
CA ASN A 149 4.40 15.00 -11.93
C ASN A 149 4.36 13.47 -11.78
N TYR A 150 4.62 12.97 -10.57
CA TYR A 150 4.52 11.53 -10.28
C TYR A 150 3.08 11.03 -10.47
N ARG A 151 2.08 11.78 -9.99
CA ARG A 151 0.67 11.48 -10.21
C ARG A 151 0.29 11.54 -11.68
N ASN A 152 0.80 12.53 -12.41
CA ASN A 152 0.53 12.71 -13.85
C ASN A 152 1.11 11.55 -14.68
N TYR A 153 2.33 11.09 -14.37
CA TYR A 153 2.95 9.94 -15.03
C TYR A 153 2.04 8.70 -15.04
N PHE A 154 1.36 8.46 -13.91
CA PHE A 154 0.45 7.33 -13.72
C PHE A 154 -1.02 7.67 -13.92
N ASN A 155 -1.37 8.88 -14.38
CA ASN A 155 -2.75 9.38 -14.45
C ASN A 155 -3.55 9.00 -13.18
N ALA A 156 -2.97 9.33 -12.02
CA ALA A 156 -3.42 8.81 -10.74
C ALA A 156 -4.72 9.48 -10.29
N SER A 157 -5.70 8.67 -9.87
CA SER A 157 -6.99 9.16 -9.40
C SER A 157 -7.44 8.45 -8.12
N LEU A 158 -8.07 9.22 -7.23
CA LEU A 158 -8.62 8.74 -5.97
C LEU A 158 -10.15 8.91 -6.00
N ILE A 159 -10.87 7.81 -5.79
CA ILE A 159 -12.32 7.76 -5.81
C ILE A 159 -12.81 7.46 -4.40
N LYS A 160 -13.69 8.33 -3.92
CA LYS A 160 -14.38 8.20 -2.64
C LYS A 160 -15.78 7.67 -2.91
N THR A 161 -16.14 6.52 -2.33
CA THR A 161 -17.51 5.99 -2.44
C THR A 161 -18.45 6.54 -1.38
N THR A 162 -17.93 6.84 -0.18
CA THR A 162 -18.72 7.35 0.95
C THR A 162 -17.94 8.32 1.83
N ASP A 163 -18.65 9.13 2.60
CA ASP A 163 -18.07 9.98 3.64
C ASP A 163 -17.52 9.11 4.79
N LEU A 164 -16.30 9.42 5.23
CA LEU A 164 -15.71 8.81 6.42
C LEU A 164 -15.66 9.85 7.55
N PRO A 165 -16.52 9.73 8.56
CA PRO A 165 -16.47 10.57 9.76
C PRO A 165 -15.09 10.61 10.42
N SER A 166 -14.62 11.79 10.81
CA SER A 166 -13.34 11.93 11.52
C SER A 166 -13.43 11.64 13.02
N ASP A 167 -14.58 11.18 13.52
CA ASP A 167 -14.86 10.86 14.93
C ASP A 167 -14.38 9.47 15.35
N ARG A 168 -13.89 8.66 14.40
CA ARG A 168 -13.51 7.27 14.63
C ARG A 168 -12.27 6.87 13.85
N ASN A 169 -11.74 5.71 14.23
CA ASN A 169 -10.57 5.14 13.59
C ASN A 169 -10.97 4.17 12.47
N TYR A 170 -10.03 3.99 11.53
CA TYR A 170 -10.17 3.12 10.38
C TYR A 170 -8.94 2.24 10.15
N VAL A 171 -9.17 1.06 9.59
CA VAL A 171 -8.12 0.24 9.00
C VAL A 171 -8.39 0.16 7.50
N PHE A 172 -7.55 0.82 6.71
CA PHE A 172 -7.60 0.78 5.25
C PHE A 172 -6.84 -0.45 4.77
N ALA A 173 -7.58 -1.47 4.37
CA ALA A 173 -7.01 -2.69 3.83
C ALA A 173 -6.87 -2.53 2.31
N GLY A 174 -5.63 -2.28 1.86
CA GLY A 174 -5.26 -1.99 0.48
C GLY A 174 -4.96 -3.24 -0.34
N HIS A 175 -5.46 -3.25 -1.58
CA HIS A 175 -5.36 -4.34 -2.55
C HIS A 175 -5.18 -3.82 -3.98
N PRO A 176 -4.44 -4.50 -4.86
CA PRO A 176 -3.37 -5.44 -4.50
C PRO A 176 -2.19 -4.68 -3.86
N HIS A 177 -1.26 -5.41 -3.25
CA HIS A 177 -0.07 -4.87 -2.61
C HIS A 177 0.85 -4.17 -3.63
N GLY A 178 0.98 -4.72 -4.85
CA GLY A 178 1.92 -4.21 -5.85
C GLY A 178 3.39 -4.36 -5.44
N VAL A 179 4.30 -4.03 -6.35
CA VAL A 179 5.75 -4.10 -6.10
C VAL A 179 6.22 -2.94 -5.23
N TYR A 180 5.83 -1.74 -5.64
CA TYR A 180 6.30 -0.49 -5.07
C TYR A 180 5.18 0.25 -4.32
N CYS A 181 3.98 -0.33 -4.25
CA CYS A 181 2.77 0.33 -3.76
C CYS A 181 2.60 1.73 -4.40
N LEU A 182 2.75 1.84 -5.73
CA LEU A 182 2.80 3.14 -6.41
C LEU A 182 1.52 3.93 -6.18
N GLY A 183 0.36 3.25 -6.15
CA GLY A 183 -0.93 3.86 -5.84
C GLY A 183 -1.02 4.46 -4.45
N LEU A 184 -0.36 3.87 -3.45
CA LEU A 184 -0.31 4.42 -2.08
C LEU A 184 0.39 5.78 -2.07
N PHE A 185 1.56 5.89 -2.71
CA PHE A 185 2.30 7.16 -2.83
C PHE A 185 1.57 8.17 -3.72
N ALA A 186 1.02 7.69 -4.84
CA ALA A 186 0.32 8.53 -5.80
C ALA A 186 -0.98 9.10 -5.23
N ASN A 187 -1.79 8.30 -4.52
CA ASN A 187 -3.19 8.64 -4.17
C ASN A 187 -3.48 8.89 -2.69
N ILE A 188 -2.61 8.48 -1.76
CA ILE A 188 -2.90 8.59 -0.32
C ILE A 188 -1.84 9.39 0.45
N LEU A 189 -0.55 9.16 0.21
CA LEU A 189 0.51 9.68 1.09
C LEU A 189 1.01 11.08 0.76
N SER A 190 1.06 11.46 -0.53
CA SER A 190 1.59 12.78 -0.91
C SER A 190 0.57 13.90 -0.67
N ASN A 191 1.04 15.11 -0.40
CA ASN A 191 0.14 16.26 -0.17
C ASN A 191 -0.46 16.83 -1.45
N GLN A 192 0.09 16.44 -2.60
CA GLN A 192 -0.52 16.69 -3.91
C GLN A 192 -1.69 15.73 -4.20
N THR A 193 -1.98 14.80 -3.28
CA THR A 193 -3.17 13.97 -3.39
C THR A 193 -4.42 14.75 -2.98
N ARG A 194 -5.55 14.44 -3.61
CA ARG A 194 -6.86 14.93 -3.16
C ARG A 194 -7.35 14.20 -1.91
N PHE A 195 -6.50 13.43 -1.22
CA PHE A 195 -6.91 12.61 -0.09
C PHE A 195 -7.51 13.45 1.04
N ASN A 196 -6.81 14.50 1.49
CA ASN A 196 -7.29 15.33 2.61
C ASN A 196 -8.54 16.15 2.25
N ALA A 197 -8.67 16.53 0.97
CA ALA A 197 -9.87 17.19 0.47
C ALA A 197 -11.07 16.23 0.44
N LEU A 198 -10.85 14.95 0.12
CA LEU A 198 -11.90 13.93 0.08
C LEU A 198 -12.23 13.37 1.48
N PHE A 199 -11.24 13.24 2.36
CA PHE A 199 -11.36 12.67 3.70
C PHE A 199 -10.81 13.65 4.76
N PRO A 200 -11.48 14.80 4.96
CA PRO A 200 -11.00 15.82 5.88
C PRO A 200 -10.94 15.28 7.32
N GLY A 201 -9.86 15.59 8.03
CA GLY A 201 -9.68 15.20 9.42
C GLY A 201 -9.22 13.74 9.64
N ILE A 202 -9.07 12.95 8.57
CA ILE A 202 -8.53 11.59 8.63
C ILE A 202 -7.00 11.61 8.49
N GLN A 203 -6.29 11.08 9.47
CA GLN A 203 -4.83 10.97 9.45
C GLN A 203 -4.38 9.56 9.08
N VAL A 204 -3.72 9.41 7.93
CA VAL A 204 -3.24 8.10 7.47
C VAL A 204 -1.83 7.79 8.00
N THR A 205 -1.66 6.57 8.50
CA THR A 205 -0.38 5.94 8.83
C THR A 205 -0.26 4.64 8.07
N SER A 206 0.88 4.39 7.41
CA SER A 206 1.07 3.17 6.62
C SER A 206 1.96 2.17 7.36
N ALA A 207 1.56 0.91 7.34
CA ALA A 207 2.36 -0.19 7.87
C ALA A 207 3.22 -0.83 6.78
N THR A 208 4.45 -1.23 7.14
CA THR A 208 5.35 -2.00 6.28
C THR A 208 6.07 -3.10 7.05
N LEU A 209 6.74 -4.00 6.33
CA LEU A 209 7.45 -5.15 6.88
C LEU A 209 8.55 -4.71 7.86
N PRO A 210 8.73 -5.43 9.00
CA PRO A 210 9.75 -5.11 10.00
C PRO A 210 11.17 -5.01 9.43
N VAL A 211 11.49 -5.81 8.40
CA VAL A 211 12.80 -5.80 7.73
C VAL A 211 13.20 -4.42 7.20
N ASN A 212 12.23 -3.58 6.81
CA ASN A 212 12.50 -2.22 6.35
C ASN A 212 13.15 -1.35 7.44
N PHE A 213 12.91 -1.66 8.73
CA PHE A 213 13.46 -0.91 9.86
C PHE A 213 14.82 -1.43 10.35
N TRP A 214 15.42 -2.40 9.65
CA TRP A 214 16.76 -2.93 9.91
C TRP A 214 17.81 -2.45 8.90
N LEU A 215 17.38 -1.89 7.76
CA LEU A 215 18.27 -1.43 6.69
C LEU A 215 18.66 0.04 6.93
N PRO A 216 19.95 0.37 7.12
CA PRO A 216 20.38 1.75 7.34
C PRO A 216 20.10 2.61 6.12
N GLY A 217 19.75 3.88 6.33
CA GLY A 217 19.31 4.82 5.30
C GLY A 217 17.84 4.62 4.92
N TRP A 218 17.44 3.40 4.59
CA TRP A 218 16.05 3.06 4.27
C TRP A 218 15.12 3.16 5.47
N ARG A 219 15.58 2.70 6.63
CA ARG A 219 14.88 2.81 7.91
C ARG A 219 14.51 4.26 8.21
N GLU A 220 15.49 5.15 8.16
CA GLU A 220 15.34 6.58 8.46
C GLU A 220 14.36 7.24 7.49
N PHE A 221 14.45 6.88 6.20
CA PHE A 221 13.51 7.34 5.18
C PHE A 221 12.06 6.90 5.50
N MET A 222 11.83 5.61 5.78
CA MET A 222 10.51 5.09 6.14
C MET A 222 9.95 5.74 7.42
N LEU A 223 10.77 5.88 8.46
CA LEU A 223 10.36 6.51 9.73
C LEU A 223 10.08 8.00 9.55
N SER A 224 10.84 8.71 8.72
CA SER A 224 10.58 10.12 8.39
C SER A 224 9.24 10.31 7.70
N LEU A 225 8.81 9.34 6.89
CA LEU A 225 7.49 9.29 6.26
C LEU A 225 6.37 8.87 7.21
N GLY A 226 6.71 8.49 8.44
CA GLY A 226 5.74 8.02 9.42
C GLY A 226 5.23 6.61 9.11
N PHE A 227 6.01 5.77 8.43
CA PHE A 227 5.70 4.34 8.34
C PHE A 227 5.92 3.66 9.69
N VAL A 228 5.13 2.61 9.94
CA VAL A 228 5.23 1.76 11.14
C VAL A 228 5.45 0.30 10.77
N SER A 229 5.89 -0.49 11.74
CA SER A 229 5.92 -1.95 11.64
C SER A 229 4.51 -2.50 11.46
N CYS A 230 4.35 -3.53 10.62
CA CYS A 230 3.10 -4.28 10.50
C CYS A 230 2.89 -5.29 11.65
N GLU A 231 3.71 -5.26 12.69
CA GLU A 231 3.54 -6.05 13.91
C GLU A 231 2.36 -5.59 14.75
N ARG A 232 1.72 -6.53 15.45
CA ARG A 232 0.48 -6.30 16.20
C ARG A 232 0.57 -5.11 17.17
N ASN A 233 1.68 -5.00 17.91
CA ASN A 233 1.85 -3.95 18.92
C ASN A 233 1.91 -2.56 18.28
N ALA A 234 2.65 -2.43 17.17
CA ALA A 234 2.74 -1.19 16.41
C ALA A 234 1.38 -0.77 15.83
N LEU A 235 0.65 -1.72 15.23
CA LEU A 235 -0.67 -1.43 14.67
C LEU A 235 -1.68 -0.99 15.73
N LYS A 236 -1.69 -1.66 16.90
CA LYS A 236 -2.52 -1.24 18.03
C LYS A 236 -2.12 0.15 18.54
N ALA A 237 -0.83 0.43 18.68
CA ALA A 237 -0.35 1.72 19.15
C ALA A 237 -0.84 2.89 18.28
N VAL A 238 -0.85 2.70 16.94
CA VAL A 238 -1.39 3.69 15.99
C VAL A 238 -2.88 3.94 16.22
N ILE A 239 -3.67 2.88 16.41
CA ILE A 239 -5.11 2.99 16.60
C ILE A 239 -5.44 3.62 17.97
N ASP A 240 -4.79 3.14 19.03
CA ASP A 240 -4.96 3.59 20.40
C ASP A 240 -4.46 5.03 20.60
N GLY A 241 -3.56 5.50 19.71
CA GLY A 241 -3.02 6.85 19.76
C GLY A 241 -1.85 7.03 20.71
N SER A 242 -1.22 5.94 21.11
CA SER A 242 -0.04 5.93 21.96
C SER A 242 1.27 6.24 21.19
N THR A 243 1.14 6.70 19.95
CA THR A 243 2.25 7.12 19.08
C THR A 243 2.78 8.51 19.42
N ASN A 244 4.06 8.76 19.14
CA ASN A 244 4.71 10.06 19.32
C ASN A 244 4.30 11.14 18.29
N ARG A 245 3.16 10.97 17.62
CA ARG A 245 2.75 11.83 16.52
C ARG A 245 1.85 12.96 17.00
N SER A 246 2.34 14.19 16.90
CA SER A 246 1.50 15.36 16.68
C SER A 246 1.39 15.57 15.18
N VAL A 247 0.19 15.38 14.61
CA VAL A 247 -0.21 15.86 13.27
C VAL A 247 0.55 15.21 12.09
N SER A 248 -0.12 14.31 11.37
CA SER A 248 0.37 13.69 10.12
C SER A 248 0.90 14.69 9.08
N ALA A 249 1.82 14.26 8.20
CA ALA A 249 2.26 15.03 7.03
C ALA A 249 1.09 15.43 6.11
N THR A 250 0.00 14.64 6.12
CA THR A 250 -1.24 14.87 5.38
C THR A 250 -2.16 15.92 5.99
N SER A 251 -2.03 16.30 7.25
CA SER A 251 -2.89 17.34 7.84
C SER A 251 -2.33 18.74 7.61
N VAL A 252 -2.45 19.24 6.38
CA VAL A 252 -2.32 20.67 6.06
C VAL A 252 -3.66 21.16 5.53
N ALA A 253 -4.63 21.31 6.42
CA ALA A 253 -5.85 22.10 6.21
C ALA A 253 -6.62 22.23 7.54
N ALA A 254 -5.99 22.79 8.57
CA ALA A 254 -6.76 23.38 9.66
C ALA A 254 -6.07 24.70 10.00
N SER A 255 -6.71 25.77 9.56
CA SER A 255 -6.33 27.16 9.83
C SER A 255 -6.02 27.38 11.30
N GLU A 256 -4.94 28.13 11.54
CA GLU A 256 -4.67 28.81 12.80
C GLU A 256 -5.76 29.85 13.07
N SER A 257 -6.88 29.40 13.63
CA SER A 257 -7.82 30.28 14.30
C SER A 257 -8.61 29.44 15.31
N ASP A 258 -8.62 29.93 16.54
CA ASP A 258 -9.35 29.45 17.70
C ASP A 258 -8.66 28.36 18.52
N GLY A 259 -7.99 28.85 19.56
CA GLY A 259 -7.61 28.06 20.72
C GLY A 259 -8.82 27.39 21.34
N LEU A 260 -8.58 26.21 21.92
CA LEU A 260 -9.50 25.43 22.73
C LEU A 260 -10.56 24.62 21.95
N MET A 261 -10.14 23.68 21.09
CA MET A 261 -10.89 22.43 20.88
C MET A 261 -9.93 21.27 20.60
N LYS A 262 -10.02 20.22 21.42
CA LYS A 262 -9.37 18.93 21.20
C LYS A 262 -9.98 18.32 19.93
N ARG A 263 -9.43 18.65 18.76
CA ARG A 263 -9.86 18.09 17.47
C ARG A 263 -9.54 16.59 17.46
N GLU A 264 -10.55 15.79 17.77
CA GLU A 264 -10.51 14.34 17.56
C GLU A 264 -10.39 14.12 16.06
N THR A 265 -9.18 13.79 15.62
CA THR A 265 -8.88 13.45 14.23
C THR A 265 -8.92 11.94 14.12
N GLY A 266 -9.70 11.42 13.17
CA GLY A 266 -9.84 9.99 12.96
C GLY A 266 -8.53 9.42 12.44
N ARG A 267 -8.01 8.36 13.06
CA ARG A 267 -6.76 7.72 12.62
C ARG A 267 -7.09 6.63 11.63
N ALA A 268 -6.45 6.64 10.47
CA ALA A 268 -6.53 5.59 9.48
C ALA A 268 -5.19 4.84 9.40
N LEU A 269 -5.23 3.54 9.61
CA LEU A 269 -4.08 2.66 9.44
C LEU A 269 -4.19 1.97 8.07
N PHE A 270 -3.29 2.29 7.14
CA PHE A 270 -3.20 1.63 5.85
C PHE A 270 -2.31 0.38 5.93
N ILE A 271 -2.86 -0.76 5.46
CA ILE A 271 -2.17 -2.05 5.41
C ILE A 271 -2.38 -2.66 4.03
N ALA A 272 -1.29 -2.94 3.32
CA ALA A 272 -1.33 -3.78 2.13
C ALA A 272 -1.38 -5.25 2.55
N VAL A 273 -2.54 -5.90 2.39
CA VAL A 273 -2.85 -7.18 3.06
C VAL A 273 -2.12 -8.39 2.45
N GLY A 274 -1.96 -8.41 1.13
CA GLY A 274 -1.40 -9.54 0.40
C GLY A 274 0.08 -9.83 0.68
N GLY A 275 0.85 -8.81 1.06
CA GLY A 275 2.27 -8.90 1.37
C GLY A 275 3.12 -9.49 0.23
N ALA A 276 4.27 -10.05 0.60
CA ALA A 276 5.24 -10.61 -0.36
C ALA A 276 4.75 -11.85 -1.14
N GLU A 277 3.69 -12.52 -0.70
CA GLU A 277 3.13 -13.66 -1.44
C GLU A 277 2.29 -13.20 -2.63
N GLU A 278 1.51 -12.13 -2.46
CA GLU A 278 0.67 -11.56 -3.53
C GLU A 278 1.53 -10.98 -4.66
N PHE A 279 2.66 -10.40 -4.28
CA PHE A 279 3.70 -9.98 -5.19
C PHE A 279 4.20 -11.10 -6.13
N LEU A 280 4.26 -12.34 -5.64
CA LEU A 280 4.62 -13.50 -6.46
C LEU A 280 3.48 -13.98 -7.38
N LEU A 281 2.32 -13.35 -7.35
CA LEU A 281 1.21 -13.64 -8.27
C LEU A 281 0.98 -12.50 -9.27
N MET A 282 1.68 -11.37 -9.08
CA MET A 282 1.51 -10.20 -9.91
C MET A 282 1.78 -10.49 -11.38
N GLU A 283 0.78 -10.19 -12.20
CA GLU A 283 0.84 -10.21 -13.65
C GLU A 283 0.00 -9.04 -14.20
N PRO A 284 0.47 -8.33 -15.25
CA PRO A 284 -0.34 -7.30 -15.88
C PRO A 284 -1.68 -7.84 -16.37
N GLY A 285 -2.74 -7.09 -16.10
CA GLY A 285 -4.12 -7.44 -16.41
C GLY A 285 -4.73 -8.48 -15.47
N THR A 286 -4.10 -8.82 -14.35
CA THR A 286 -4.67 -9.72 -13.32
C THR A 286 -4.72 -9.05 -11.94
N MET A 287 -5.61 -9.54 -11.08
CA MET A 287 -5.75 -9.10 -9.69
C MET A 287 -6.02 -10.31 -8.80
N ASP A 288 -4.95 -11.06 -8.50
CA ASP A 288 -5.00 -12.17 -7.55
C ASP A 288 -4.67 -11.68 -6.16
N LEU A 289 -5.60 -11.82 -5.22
CA LEU A 289 -5.45 -11.28 -3.88
C LEU A 289 -5.21 -12.37 -2.85
N VAL A 290 -4.03 -12.37 -2.21
CA VAL A 290 -3.65 -13.32 -1.15
C VAL A 290 -4.30 -12.87 0.16
N ILE A 291 -5.57 -13.22 0.33
CA ILE A 291 -6.37 -12.75 1.46
C ILE A 291 -7.06 -13.86 2.24
N LEU A 292 -7.30 -15.03 1.64
CA LEU A 292 -8.13 -16.07 2.27
C LEU A 292 -7.58 -16.56 3.63
N LYS A 293 -6.25 -16.63 3.77
CA LYS A 293 -5.60 -16.98 5.05
C LYS A 293 -5.22 -15.77 5.91
N ARG A 294 -5.36 -14.54 5.42
CA ARG A 294 -4.86 -13.30 6.06
C ARG A 294 -5.92 -12.67 6.98
N LYS A 295 -6.31 -13.36 8.04
CA LYS A 295 -7.37 -12.87 8.96
C LYS A 295 -6.88 -11.91 10.06
N GLY A 296 -5.57 -11.63 10.12
CA GLY A 296 -4.96 -10.85 11.20
C GLY A 296 -5.45 -9.40 11.28
N PHE A 297 -5.67 -8.75 10.13
CA PHE A 297 -6.17 -7.38 10.08
C PHE A 297 -7.63 -7.28 10.56
N VAL A 298 -8.45 -8.31 10.27
CA VAL A 298 -9.82 -8.43 10.79
C VAL A 298 -9.83 -8.62 12.30
N LYS A 299 -9.03 -9.57 12.80
CA LYS A 299 -8.90 -9.78 14.25
C LYS A 299 -8.47 -8.49 14.95
N MET A 300 -7.52 -7.75 14.38
CA MET A 300 -7.07 -6.48 14.93
C MET A 300 -8.19 -5.43 14.97
N ALA A 301 -8.94 -5.27 13.88
CA ALA A 301 -10.08 -4.36 13.82
C ALA A 301 -11.15 -4.69 14.88
N MET A 302 -11.51 -5.97 15.03
CA MET A 302 -12.46 -6.42 16.04
C MET A 302 -11.96 -6.15 17.46
N THR A 303 -10.68 -6.44 17.74
CA THR A 303 -10.07 -6.20 19.06
C THR A 303 -9.88 -4.74 19.42
N THR A 304 -10.12 -3.82 18.49
CA THR A 304 -9.99 -2.37 18.70
C THR A 304 -11.28 -1.61 18.42
N GLY A 305 -12.37 -2.29 18.01
CA GLY A 305 -13.61 -1.65 17.57
C GLY A 305 -13.44 -0.73 16.36
N THR A 306 -12.39 -0.95 15.56
CA THR A 306 -12.01 -0.05 14.45
C THR A 306 -12.70 -0.48 13.16
N SER A 307 -13.19 0.48 12.37
CA SER A 307 -13.92 0.16 11.13
C SER A 307 -12.97 -0.26 10.02
N LEU A 308 -13.31 -1.33 9.30
CA LEU A 308 -12.50 -1.85 8.19
C LEU A 308 -12.93 -1.27 6.85
N VAL A 309 -12.01 -0.68 6.10
CA VAL A 309 -12.30 -0.07 4.81
C VAL A 309 -11.58 -0.83 3.70
N PRO A 310 -12.30 -1.44 2.74
CA PRO A 310 -11.68 -2.03 1.56
C PRO A 310 -11.17 -0.92 0.63
N VAL A 311 -9.92 -1.02 0.21
CA VAL A 311 -9.30 -0.09 -0.74
C VAL A 311 -8.73 -0.89 -1.91
N ILE A 312 -9.20 -0.60 -3.13
CA ILE A 312 -8.71 -1.24 -4.36
C ILE A 312 -7.95 -0.23 -5.19
N THR A 313 -6.74 -0.55 -5.63
CA THR A 313 -6.00 0.20 -6.64
C THR A 313 -5.95 -0.57 -7.95
N PHE A 314 -6.72 -0.12 -8.93
CA PHE A 314 -6.64 -0.61 -10.30
C PHE A 314 -5.36 -0.10 -10.98
N GLY A 315 -4.70 -0.96 -11.78
CA GLY A 315 -3.45 -0.65 -12.49
C GLY A 315 -2.16 -0.94 -11.72
N GLU A 316 -2.27 -1.34 -10.45
CA GLU A 316 -1.13 -1.59 -9.54
C GLU A 316 -0.28 -2.80 -9.93
N ASN A 317 -0.80 -3.71 -10.77
CA ASN A 317 -0.05 -4.85 -11.30
C ASN A 317 0.44 -4.63 -12.75
N ASP A 318 0.09 -3.50 -13.38
CA ASP A 318 0.21 -3.33 -14.83
C ASP A 318 1.49 -2.61 -15.27
N TYR A 319 2.22 -1.99 -14.32
CA TYR A 319 3.37 -1.16 -14.65
C TYR A 319 4.68 -1.92 -14.86
N VAL A 320 4.79 -3.18 -14.40
CA VAL A 320 5.94 -4.04 -14.68
C VAL A 320 5.52 -5.47 -14.96
N ASN A 321 6.31 -6.16 -15.78
CA ASN A 321 6.18 -7.59 -16.00
C ASN A 321 7.13 -8.32 -15.06
N ARG A 322 6.66 -9.40 -14.44
CA ARG A 322 7.53 -10.30 -13.70
C ARG A 322 8.34 -11.16 -14.66
N ILE A 323 9.66 -11.17 -14.47
CA ILE A 323 10.55 -12.11 -15.19
C ILE A 323 10.55 -13.45 -14.45
N ASP A 324 9.88 -14.42 -15.05
CA ASP A 324 9.70 -15.74 -14.46
C ASP A 324 10.59 -16.79 -15.15
N THR A 325 11.72 -17.11 -14.50
CA THR A 325 12.71 -18.10 -14.97
C THR A 325 13.04 -19.06 -13.84
N PRO A 326 13.58 -20.26 -14.12
CA PRO A 326 14.01 -21.19 -13.07
C PRO A 326 14.98 -20.56 -12.05
N PHE A 327 15.85 -19.66 -12.52
CA PHE A 327 16.77 -18.91 -11.67
C PHE A 327 16.02 -17.94 -10.75
N THR A 328 15.14 -17.09 -11.30
CA THR A 328 14.40 -16.11 -10.48
C THR A 328 13.45 -16.78 -9.49
N ARG A 329 12.86 -17.93 -9.85
CA ARG A 329 12.08 -18.77 -8.91
C ARG A 329 12.93 -19.31 -7.76
N THR A 330 14.17 -19.74 -8.05
CA THR A 330 15.09 -20.26 -7.03
C THR A 330 15.54 -19.15 -6.09
N LEU A 331 15.89 -17.98 -6.66
CA LEU A 331 16.26 -16.79 -5.91
C LEU A 331 15.12 -16.35 -4.99
N ALA A 332 13.90 -16.23 -5.52
CA ALA A 332 12.72 -15.86 -4.75
C ALA A 332 12.45 -16.83 -3.58
N LYS A 333 12.55 -18.15 -3.81
CA LYS A 333 12.41 -19.16 -2.75
C LYS A 333 13.51 -19.06 -1.70
N MET A 334 14.74 -18.74 -2.10
CA MET A 334 15.86 -18.58 -1.18
C MET A 334 15.66 -17.34 -0.29
N THR A 335 15.39 -16.18 -0.89
CA THR A 335 15.24 -14.92 -0.15
C THR A 335 14.00 -14.95 0.75
N GLN A 336 12.89 -15.55 0.28
CA GLN A 336 11.67 -15.68 1.07
C GLN A 336 11.88 -16.52 2.34
N ARG A 337 12.75 -17.55 2.29
CA ARG A 337 13.08 -18.39 3.44
C ARG A 337 14.01 -17.72 4.45
N VAL A 338 14.95 -16.92 3.98
CA VAL A 338 16.00 -16.32 4.82
C VAL A 338 15.57 -14.99 5.42
N ALA A 339 14.86 -14.17 4.65
CA ALA A 339 14.59 -12.78 5.02
C ALA A 339 13.09 -12.42 5.03
N HIS A 340 12.19 -13.37 4.75
CA HIS A 340 10.77 -13.10 4.47
C HIS A 340 10.54 -11.98 3.43
N PHE A 341 11.56 -11.76 2.58
CA PHE A 341 11.63 -10.74 1.55
C PHE A 341 11.90 -11.43 0.21
N VAL A 342 11.23 -10.99 -0.85
CA VAL A 342 11.43 -11.51 -2.20
C VAL A 342 12.26 -10.51 -2.96
N PHE A 343 13.43 -10.91 -3.48
CA PHE A 343 14.14 -10.08 -4.44
C PHE A 343 13.50 -10.28 -5.82
N PRO A 344 12.79 -9.29 -6.36
CA PRO A 344 12.18 -9.46 -7.66
C PRO A 344 13.15 -9.26 -8.81
N VAL A 345 12.78 -9.85 -9.94
CA VAL A 345 13.28 -9.41 -11.24
C VAL A 345 12.08 -9.02 -12.09
N PHE A 346 12.09 -7.76 -12.53
CA PHE A 346 11.00 -7.14 -13.27
C PHE A 346 11.49 -6.50 -14.55
N GLU A 347 10.60 -6.48 -15.53
CA GLU A 347 10.78 -5.77 -16.79
C GLU A 347 9.64 -4.77 -16.99
N GLY A 348 9.97 -3.50 -16.97
CA GLY A 348 9.11 -2.37 -17.28
C GLY A 348 9.52 -1.68 -18.58
N ARG A 349 9.62 -0.35 -18.54
CA ARG A 349 10.00 0.52 -19.65
C ARG A 349 11.47 0.28 -20.03
N TRP A 350 11.73 0.27 -21.34
CA TRP A 350 13.07 0.11 -21.92
C TRP A 350 13.81 -1.17 -21.50
N GLY A 351 13.09 -2.23 -21.12
CA GLY A 351 13.70 -3.48 -20.64
C GLY A 351 14.35 -3.37 -19.25
N THR A 352 14.08 -2.29 -18.50
CA THR A 352 14.63 -2.05 -17.16
C THR A 352 13.58 -2.28 -16.08
N ALA A 353 13.93 -2.16 -14.79
CA ALA A 353 12.94 -2.17 -13.70
C ALA A 353 12.05 -0.91 -13.63
N PHE A 354 12.24 0.07 -14.52
CA PHE A 354 11.49 1.32 -14.53
C PHE A 354 10.01 1.07 -14.91
N PRO A 355 9.02 1.52 -14.12
CA PRO A 355 7.59 1.33 -14.38
C PRO A 355 7.15 1.87 -15.74
N ARG A 356 6.35 1.10 -16.47
CA ARG A 356 5.56 1.60 -17.59
C ARG A 356 4.50 2.58 -17.08
N ARG A 357 4.04 3.48 -17.95
CA ARG A 357 2.87 4.30 -17.65
C ARG A 357 1.65 3.37 -17.55
N SER A 358 1.05 3.30 -16.37
CA SER A 358 -0.23 2.63 -16.13
C SER A 358 -1.14 3.59 -15.36
N ARG A 359 -2.45 3.47 -15.56
CA ARG A 359 -3.42 4.30 -14.85
C ARG A 359 -3.61 3.77 -13.42
N LEU A 360 -3.22 4.53 -12.40
CA LEU A 360 -3.39 4.13 -10.99
C LEU A 360 -4.65 4.75 -10.39
N THR A 361 -5.73 3.97 -10.34
CA THR A 361 -7.01 4.42 -9.79
C THR A 361 -7.30 3.73 -8.47
N THR A 362 -7.21 4.47 -7.37
CA THR A 362 -7.51 3.98 -6.02
C THR A 362 -8.96 4.30 -5.66
N VAL A 363 -9.73 3.28 -5.31
CA VAL A 363 -11.12 3.39 -4.86
C VAL A 363 -11.18 3.02 -3.38
N VAL A 364 -11.65 3.95 -2.56
CA VAL A 364 -11.88 3.75 -1.12
C VAL A 364 -13.35 3.41 -0.92
N GLY A 365 -13.61 2.18 -0.50
CA GLY A 365 -14.96 1.63 -0.32
C GLY A 365 -15.61 2.04 1.00
N GLU A 366 -16.77 1.44 1.26
CA GLU A 366 -17.55 1.71 2.47
C GLU A 366 -16.94 1.05 3.73
N PRO A 367 -17.00 1.71 4.90
CA PRO A 367 -16.47 1.16 6.14
C PRO A 367 -17.37 0.05 6.66
N LEU A 368 -16.79 -1.12 6.89
CA LEU A 368 -17.40 -2.23 7.60
C LEU A 368 -17.11 -2.07 9.10
N HIS A 369 -18.12 -1.59 9.84
CA HIS A 369 -18.01 -1.38 11.28
C HIS A 369 -18.03 -2.71 12.06
N THR A 370 -17.27 -2.76 13.15
CA THR A 370 -17.28 -3.85 14.13
C THR A 370 -17.30 -3.26 15.52
N GLU A 371 -18.02 -3.92 16.42
CA GLU A 371 -17.93 -3.63 17.85
C GLU A 371 -16.59 -4.12 18.41
N LEU A 372 -16.19 -3.54 19.55
CA LEU A 372 -15.01 -3.94 20.29
C LEU A 372 -15.25 -5.32 20.93
N ILE A 373 -14.48 -6.31 20.49
CA ILE A 373 -14.49 -7.67 21.06
C ILE A 373 -13.06 -7.99 21.51
N GLU A 374 -12.81 -8.04 22.83
CA GLU A 374 -11.45 -8.22 23.36
C GLU A 374 -10.80 -9.53 22.90
N ASN A 375 -11.57 -10.62 22.89
CA ASN A 375 -11.12 -11.96 22.56
C ASN A 375 -12.05 -12.61 21.52
N PRO A 376 -12.03 -12.16 20.25
CA PRO A 376 -12.91 -12.70 19.24
C PRO A 376 -12.49 -14.14 18.91
N THR A 377 -13.49 -15.01 18.82
CA THR A 377 -13.32 -16.40 18.42
C THR A 377 -12.91 -16.48 16.94
N ASP A 378 -12.26 -17.57 16.55
CA ASP A 378 -11.86 -17.75 15.15
C ASP A 378 -13.06 -17.85 14.20
N GLU A 379 -14.22 -18.30 14.70
CA GLU A 379 -15.48 -18.35 13.96
C GLU A 379 -16.01 -16.93 13.67
N GLU A 380 -16.06 -16.06 14.68
CA GLU A 380 -16.47 -14.66 14.50
C GLU A 380 -15.54 -13.91 13.55
N VAL A 381 -14.22 -14.09 13.70
CA VAL A 381 -13.22 -13.52 12.79
C VAL A 381 -13.44 -14.04 11.36
N THR A 382 -13.75 -15.32 11.19
CA THR A 382 -13.99 -15.93 9.88
C THR A 382 -15.27 -15.39 9.25
N ALA A 383 -16.35 -15.26 10.03
CA ALA A 383 -17.62 -14.71 9.57
C ALA A 383 -17.46 -13.23 9.15
N PHE A 384 -16.77 -12.42 9.95
CA PHE A 384 -16.51 -11.03 9.62
C PHE A 384 -15.58 -10.88 8.42
N HIS A 385 -14.55 -11.74 8.32
CA HIS A 385 -13.69 -11.80 7.13
C HIS A 385 -14.48 -12.14 5.87
N ALA A 386 -15.44 -13.06 5.93
CA ALA A 386 -16.31 -13.38 4.80
C ALA A 386 -17.17 -12.17 4.36
N LYS A 387 -17.71 -11.40 5.32
CA LYS A 387 -18.40 -10.13 5.03
C LYS A 387 -17.47 -9.14 4.33
N TYR A 388 -16.24 -8.98 4.85
CA TYR A 388 -15.24 -8.13 4.23
C TYR A 388 -14.92 -8.55 2.78
N LEU A 389 -14.77 -9.84 2.51
CA LEU A 389 -14.54 -10.35 1.14
C LEU A 389 -15.72 -10.05 0.21
N ALA A 390 -16.95 -10.17 0.69
CA ALA A 390 -18.13 -9.81 -0.09
C ALA A 390 -18.17 -8.31 -0.42
N CYS A 391 -17.85 -7.44 0.54
CA CYS A 391 -17.72 -5.99 0.31
C CYS A 391 -16.61 -5.67 -0.69
N LEU A 392 -15.45 -6.31 -0.57
CA LEU A 392 -14.32 -6.12 -1.48
C LEU A 392 -14.66 -6.58 -2.91
N GLN A 393 -15.35 -7.72 -3.04
CA GLN A 393 -15.84 -8.21 -4.33
C GLN A 393 -16.87 -7.26 -4.95
N GLY A 394 -17.83 -6.77 -4.16
CA GLY A 394 -18.81 -5.77 -4.63
C GLY A 394 -18.15 -4.48 -5.12
N LEU A 395 -17.15 -3.98 -4.37
CA LEU A 395 -16.37 -2.81 -4.77
C LEU A 395 -15.63 -3.05 -6.10
N TYR A 396 -15.02 -4.22 -6.26
CA TYR A 396 -14.39 -4.60 -7.53
C TYR A 396 -15.42 -4.65 -8.67
N ASP A 397 -16.54 -5.33 -8.48
CA ASP A 397 -17.58 -5.52 -9.50
C ASP A 397 -18.18 -4.20 -9.98
N GLN A 398 -18.32 -3.21 -9.09
CA GLN A 398 -18.82 -1.89 -9.43
C GLN A 398 -17.90 -1.11 -10.37
N TYR A 399 -16.57 -1.29 -10.26
CA TYR A 399 -15.59 -0.41 -10.89
C TYR A 399 -14.71 -1.08 -11.95
N LYS A 400 -14.69 -2.41 -12.02
CA LYS A 400 -13.84 -3.18 -12.93
C LYS A 400 -14.05 -2.85 -14.41
N ASP A 401 -15.28 -2.56 -14.84
CA ASP A 401 -15.56 -2.28 -16.26
C ASP A 401 -15.18 -0.85 -16.67
N VAL A 402 -14.87 0.01 -15.70
CA VAL A 402 -14.38 1.36 -15.95
C VAL A 402 -12.86 1.40 -15.89
N TYR A 403 -12.27 0.83 -14.84
CA TYR A 403 -10.84 0.99 -14.53
C TYR A 403 -10.00 -0.27 -14.79
N PHE A 404 -10.63 -1.40 -15.13
CA PHE A 404 -9.97 -2.67 -15.41
C PHE A 404 -10.54 -3.34 -16.68
N LYS A 405 -10.69 -2.54 -17.74
CA LYS A 405 -11.34 -2.92 -19.02
C LYS A 405 -10.62 -4.05 -19.75
N HIS A 406 -9.30 -4.00 -19.79
CA HIS A 406 -8.46 -4.95 -20.55
C HIS A 406 -7.89 -6.07 -19.67
N ARG A 407 -8.62 -6.43 -18.62
CA ARG A 407 -8.23 -7.51 -17.72
C ARG A 407 -8.17 -8.85 -18.46
N LYS A 408 -7.15 -9.65 -18.16
CA LYS A 408 -7.02 -11.02 -18.66
C LYS A 408 -8.03 -11.95 -18.00
N ARG A 409 -8.37 -11.68 -16.74
CA ARG A 409 -9.37 -12.41 -15.97
C ARG A 409 -9.91 -11.57 -14.82
N GLU A 410 -11.02 -12.01 -14.27
CA GLU A 410 -11.66 -11.44 -13.08
C GLU A 410 -10.74 -11.56 -11.85
N MET A 411 -10.97 -10.69 -10.87
CA MET A 411 -10.30 -10.74 -9.56
C MET A 411 -10.54 -12.10 -8.90
N ALA A 412 -9.51 -12.65 -8.29
CA ALA A 412 -9.58 -13.92 -7.59
C ALA A 412 -8.98 -13.81 -6.19
N PHE A 413 -9.69 -14.34 -5.19
CA PHE A 413 -9.13 -14.53 -3.87
C PHE A 413 -8.34 -15.84 -3.82
N VAL A 414 -7.08 -15.75 -3.41
CA VAL A 414 -6.16 -16.89 -3.34
C VAL A 414 -5.63 -17.08 -1.91
N LYS A 415 -5.08 -18.28 -1.66
CA LYS A 415 -4.69 -18.73 -0.32
C LYS A 415 -3.36 -18.16 0.15
#